data_AF-A0A660PY53-F1
#
_entry.id   AF-A0A660PY53-F1
#
_cell.length_a   1.000
_cell.length_b   1.000
_cell.length_c   1.000
_cell.angle_alpha   90.00
_cell.angle_beta   90.00
_cell.angle_gamma   90.00
#
_symmetry.space_group_name_H-M   'P 1'
#
loop_
_entity.id
_entity.type
_entity.pdbx_description
1 polymer ?
#
loop_
_entity_poly.entity_id
_entity_poly.type
_entity_poly.pdbx_seq_one_letter_code
_entity_poly.pdbx_strand_id
1 'polypeptide(L)'
;MVFIELNFRSVNARIHWVPGGCWNLARLLLTIYIVKPPILLGLGSIAMAAEIKNLLFERMLSFNVKVPFDVLLVDLWYLDDRMDDWPRRYRQYALAGGLLRRNFMDNAVAAVEFADLWIRARELCGIELIEDVLTLCQQLYDYARSENKPLPGENAFG
;
A
#
# COMPACT_ATOMS: atom_id res chain seq x y z
N MET A 1 -2.82 8.00 -21.01
CA MET A 1 -3.69 8.74 -20.08
C MET A 1 -5.00 7.98 -19.99
N VAL A 2 -5.35 7.46 -18.81
CA VAL A 2 -6.56 6.63 -18.61
C VAL A 2 -7.65 7.53 -18.02
N PHE A 3 -8.82 7.53 -18.65
CA PHE A 3 -10.03 8.16 -18.11
C PHE A 3 -10.92 7.06 -17.52
N ILE A 4 -11.23 7.18 -16.23
CA ILE A 4 -12.23 6.33 -15.57
C ILE A 4 -13.38 7.25 -15.15
N GLU A 5 -14.50 7.18 -15.87
CA GLU A 5 -15.76 7.77 -15.41
C GLU A 5 -16.48 6.73 -14.54
N LEU A 6 -16.60 7.02 -13.24
CA LEU A 6 -17.40 6.23 -12.31
C LEU A 6 -18.76 6.91 -12.14
N ASN A 7 -19.80 6.32 -12.73
CA ASN A 7 -21.18 6.77 -12.54
C ASN A 7 -21.85 5.90 -11.46
N PHE A 8 -22.07 6.47 -10.27
CA PHE A 8 -22.43 5.76 -9.03
C PHE A 8 -23.88 5.21 -8.96
N ARG A 9 -24.66 5.24 -10.05
CA ARG A 9 -26.08 4.81 -10.04
C ARG A 9 -26.38 3.51 -10.79
N SER A 10 -25.48 3.01 -11.61
CA SER A 10 -25.58 1.65 -12.16
C SER A 10 -24.18 1.15 -12.49
N VAL A 11 -23.85 -0.07 -12.05
CA VAL A 11 -22.56 -0.70 -12.34
C VAL A 11 -22.55 -1.10 -13.82
N ASN A 12 -22.20 -0.16 -14.68
CA ASN A 12 -21.89 -0.39 -16.09
C ASN A 12 -20.55 0.29 -16.39
N ALA A 13 -19.46 -0.42 -16.14
CA ALA A 13 -18.13 0.02 -16.55
C ALA A 13 -17.91 -0.38 -18.01
N ARG A 14 -17.82 0.60 -18.93
CA ARG A 14 -17.31 0.37 -20.28
C ARG A 14 -15.81 0.59 -20.29
N ILE A 15 -15.06 -0.49 -20.51
CA ILE A 15 -13.60 -0.45 -20.66
C ILE A 15 -13.29 -0.30 -22.15
N HIS A 16 -12.70 0.84 -22.52
CA HIS A 16 -12.14 1.03 -23.86
C HIS A 16 -10.67 0.60 -23.89
N TRP A 17 -10.36 -0.32 -24.82
CA TRP A 17 -9.07 -0.98 -24.99
C TRP A 17 -8.02 -0.08 -25.67
N VAL A 18 -6.80 -0.05 -25.14
CA VAL A 18 -5.57 0.32 -25.89
C VAL A 18 -4.47 -0.69 -25.51
N PRO A 19 -3.74 -1.29 -26.48
CA PRO A 19 -2.79 -2.35 -26.20
C PRO A 19 -1.45 -1.81 -25.70
N GLY A 20 -0.98 -2.33 -24.56
CA GLY A 20 0.40 -2.14 -24.06
C GLY A 20 0.50 -1.68 -22.59
N GLY A 21 0.97 -2.57 -21.71
CA GLY A 21 1.77 -2.19 -20.53
C GLY A 21 1.11 -1.93 -19.17
N CYS A 22 -0.21 -2.04 -18.98
CA CYS A 22 -0.87 -1.64 -17.71
C CYS A 22 -1.75 -2.72 -17.05
N TRP A 23 -1.53 -4.00 -17.35
CA TRP A 23 -2.38 -5.09 -16.84
C TRP A 23 -2.32 -5.27 -15.32
N ASN A 24 -1.14 -5.14 -14.71
CA ASN A 24 -0.98 -5.36 -13.27
C ASN A 24 -1.60 -4.24 -12.43
N LEU A 25 -1.54 -3.00 -12.89
CA LEU A 25 -2.10 -1.85 -12.17
C LEU A 25 -3.64 -1.84 -12.22
N ALA A 26 -4.21 -2.13 -13.39
CA ALA A 26 -5.65 -2.22 -13.55
C ALA A 26 -6.24 -3.41 -12.77
N ARG A 27 -5.55 -4.56 -12.76
CA ARG A 27 -5.94 -5.73 -11.97
C ARG A 27 -5.85 -5.46 -10.47
N LEU A 28 -4.79 -4.80 -9.99
CA LEU A 28 -4.65 -4.43 -8.59
C LEU A 28 -5.78 -3.49 -8.14
N LEU A 29 -6.08 -2.47 -8.95
CA LEU A 29 -7.18 -1.55 -8.67
C LEU A 29 -8.53 -2.27 -8.72
N LEU A 30 -8.76 -3.18 -9.67
CA LEU A 30 -10.01 -3.94 -9.76
C LEU A 30 -10.20 -4.88 -8.55
N THR A 31 -9.14 -5.59 -8.14
CA THR A 31 -9.18 -6.50 -6.98
C THR A 31 -9.43 -5.73 -5.69
N ILE A 32 -8.83 -4.55 -5.53
CA ILE A 32 -9.04 -3.69 -4.36
C ILE A 32 -10.44 -3.04 -4.37
N TYR A 33 -11.01 -2.73 -5.55
CA TYR A 33 -12.34 -2.09 -5.65
C TYR A 33 -13.53 -3.06 -5.60
N ILE A 34 -13.38 -4.31 -6.04
CA ILE A 34 -14.51 -5.26 -6.15
C ILE A 34 -14.78 -6.01 -4.83
N VAL A 35 -13.76 -6.22 -3.99
CA VAL A 35 -13.93 -7.03 -2.78
C VAL A 35 -14.52 -6.21 -1.64
N LYS A 36 -15.85 -6.18 -1.56
CA LYS A 36 -16.54 -6.01 -0.27
C LYS A 36 -16.33 -7.30 0.55
N PRO A 37 -16.00 -7.23 1.86
CA PRO A 37 -16.07 -8.40 2.73
C PRO A 37 -17.57 -8.65 3.00
N PRO A 38 -18.15 -9.76 2.55
CA PRO A 38 -17.79 -11.11 3.01
C PRO A 38 -17.77 -12.14 1.87
N ILE A 39 -17.51 -13.41 2.19
CA ILE A 39 -17.40 -14.60 1.30
C ILE A 39 -15.94 -14.93 0.97
N LEU A 40 -15.23 -15.44 1.97
CA LEU A 40 -14.02 -16.25 1.80
C LEU A 40 -14.37 -17.69 2.19
N LEU A 41 -14.77 -18.51 1.21
CA LEU A 41 -14.93 -19.95 1.36
C LEU A 41 -13.90 -20.65 0.45
N GLY A 42 -13.12 -21.55 1.04
CA GLY A 42 -12.33 -22.57 0.32
C GLY A 42 -10.93 -22.13 -0.11
N LEU A 43 -10.03 -23.11 -0.27
CA LEU A 43 -8.57 -23.04 -0.47
C LEU A 43 -8.04 -22.01 -1.50
N GLY A 44 -8.88 -21.49 -2.41
CA GLY A 44 -8.54 -20.37 -3.28
C GLY A 44 -8.42 -19.00 -2.56
N SER A 45 -9.06 -18.84 -1.41
CA SER A 45 -8.98 -17.64 -0.57
C SER A 45 -7.59 -17.40 0.01
N ILE A 46 -6.88 -18.46 0.38
CA ILE A 46 -5.54 -18.38 0.99
C ILE A 46 -4.50 -18.03 -0.07
N ALA A 47 -4.56 -18.66 -1.24
CA ALA A 47 -3.68 -18.34 -2.36
C ALA A 47 -3.88 -16.89 -2.83
N MET A 48 -5.13 -16.43 -2.90
CA MET A 48 -5.46 -15.05 -3.28
C MET A 48 -5.03 -14.04 -2.20
N ALA A 49 -5.18 -14.36 -0.92
CA ALA A 49 -4.68 -13.52 0.18
C ALA A 49 -3.14 -13.40 0.15
N ALA A 50 -2.44 -14.50 -0.14
CA ALA A 50 -0.99 -14.49 -0.31
C ALA A 50 -0.55 -13.68 -1.55
N GLU A 51 -1.26 -13.80 -2.67
CA GLU A 51 -0.99 -13.01 -3.89
C GLU A 51 -1.18 -11.52 -3.65
N ILE A 52 -2.27 -11.12 -2.98
CA ILE A 52 -2.55 -9.70 -2.63
C ILE A 52 -1.46 -9.16 -1.70
N LYS A 53 -1.05 -9.94 -0.70
CA LYS A 53 0.01 -9.56 0.23
C LYS A 53 1.37 -9.42 -0.47
N ASN A 54 1.72 -10.34 -1.37
CA ASN A 54 2.96 -10.23 -2.14
C ASN A 54 2.94 -8.98 -3.04
N LEU A 55 1.81 -8.68 -3.68
CA LEU A 55 1.67 -7.45 -4.47
C LEU A 55 1.78 -6.17 -3.63
N LEU A 56 1.25 -6.19 -2.40
CA LEU A 56 1.44 -5.11 -1.43
C LEU A 56 2.93 -4.93 -1.12
N PHE A 57 3.64 -6.01 -0.84
CA PHE A 57 5.08 -6.01 -0.54
C PHE A 57 5.90 -5.53 -1.73
N GLU A 58 5.64 -6.03 -2.94
CA GLU A 58 6.26 -5.52 -4.17
C GLU A 58 6.11 -4.01 -4.29
N ARG A 59 4.89 -3.52 -4.06
CA ARG A 59 4.62 -2.10 -4.17
C ARG A 59 5.34 -1.31 -3.08
N MET A 60 5.36 -1.80 -1.85
CA MET A 60 6.09 -1.20 -0.72
C MET A 60 7.60 -1.11 -0.99
N LEU A 61 8.21 -2.19 -1.49
CA LEU A 61 9.65 -2.24 -1.82
C LEU A 61 10.02 -1.37 -3.03
N SER A 62 9.06 -1.01 -3.89
CA SER A 62 9.31 -0.16 -5.06
C SER A 62 9.60 1.31 -4.71
N PHE A 63 9.37 1.73 -3.46
CA PHE A 63 9.59 3.11 -3.06
C PHE A 63 11.03 3.35 -2.60
N ASN A 64 11.60 4.43 -3.10
CA ASN A 64 12.88 4.93 -2.62
C ASN A 64 12.67 5.69 -1.31
N VAL A 65 13.17 5.13 -0.21
CA VAL A 65 13.07 5.68 1.14
C VAL A 65 14.46 5.89 1.72
N LYS A 66 14.62 6.96 2.50
CA LYS A 66 15.91 7.39 3.09
C LYS A 66 16.18 6.80 4.46
N VAL A 67 15.21 6.09 5.03
CA VAL A 67 15.28 5.48 6.35
C VAL A 67 14.87 4.01 6.26
N PRO A 68 15.26 3.19 7.25
CA PRO A 68 14.78 1.83 7.36
C PRO A 68 13.25 1.74 7.35
N PHE A 69 12.74 0.68 6.73
CA PHE A 69 11.30 0.54 6.50
C PHE A 69 10.50 0.36 7.79
N ASP A 70 11.06 -0.28 8.81
CA ASP A 70 10.49 -0.37 10.15
C ASP A 70 10.32 1.01 10.81
N VAL A 71 11.35 1.86 10.75
CA VAL A 71 11.29 3.26 11.23
C VAL A 71 10.18 4.04 10.51
N LEU A 72 10.11 3.88 9.18
CA LEU A 72 9.10 4.51 8.35
C LEU A 72 7.67 4.09 8.73
N LEU A 73 7.43 2.78 8.84
CA LEU A 73 6.09 2.25 9.12
C LEU A 73 5.63 2.52 10.55
N VAL A 74 6.52 2.44 11.55
CA VAL A 74 6.21 2.80 12.93
C VAL A 74 5.84 4.28 13.03
N ASP A 75 6.57 5.16 12.33
CA ASP A 75 6.24 6.58 12.33
C ASP A 75 4.89 6.88 11.70
N LEU A 76 4.60 6.23 10.57
CA LEU A 76 3.31 6.36 9.88
C LEU A 76 2.16 5.82 10.72
N TRP A 77 2.34 4.68 11.39
CA TRP A 77 1.34 4.16 12.33
C TRP A 77 1.04 5.16 13.44
N TYR A 78 2.08 5.72 14.08
CA TYR A 78 1.90 6.72 15.13
C TYR A 78 1.18 7.98 14.64
N LEU A 79 1.48 8.43 13.42
CA LEU A 79 0.82 9.59 12.83
C LEU A 79 -0.64 9.29 12.42
N ASP A 80 -0.88 8.15 11.79
CA ASP A 80 -2.21 7.76 11.30
C ASP A 80 -3.20 7.52 12.44
N ASP A 81 -2.74 6.88 13.53
CA ASP A 81 -3.55 6.64 14.74
C ASP A 81 -4.10 7.94 15.33
N ARG A 82 -3.29 9.01 15.33
CA ARG A 82 -3.70 10.34 15.81
C ARG A 82 -4.69 11.07 14.90
N MET A 83 -4.95 10.54 13.71
CA MET A 83 -5.83 11.11 12.71
C MET A 83 -6.94 10.14 12.33
N ASP A 84 -7.22 9.11 13.14
CA ASP A 84 -8.11 8.03 12.70
C ASP A 84 -9.55 8.49 12.40
N ASP A 85 -9.98 9.57 13.05
CA ASP A 85 -11.26 10.24 12.84
C ASP A 85 -11.31 11.15 11.60
N TRP A 86 -10.15 11.42 10.98
CA TRP A 86 -10.08 12.30 9.82
C TRP A 86 -10.53 11.59 8.54
N PRO A 87 -11.18 12.32 7.62
CA PRO A 87 -11.43 11.83 6.27
C PRO A 87 -10.15 11.32 5.59
N ARG A 88 -10.23 10.15 4.95
CA ARG A 88 -9.11 9.47 4.28
C ARG A 88 -8.23 10.39 3.44
N ARG A 89 -8.84 11.29 2.65
CA ARG A 89 -8.13 12.24 1.80
C ARG A 89 -7.22 13.18 2.61
N TYR A 90 -7.69 13.65 3.76
CA TYR A 90 -6.90 14.54 4.62
C TYR A 90 -5.78 13.77 5.35
N ARG A 91 -6.07 12.55 5.83
CA ARG A 91 -5.04 11.65 6.39
C ARG A 91 -3.91 11.41 5.39
N GLN A 92 -4.26 11.06 4.14
CA GLN A 92 -3.28 10.82 3.08
C GLN A 92 -2.33 11.99 2.89
N TYR A 93 -2.84 13.23 2.76
CA TYR A 93 -1.98 14.41 2.59
C TYR A 93 -1.17 14.74 3.85
N ALA A 94 -1.74 14.53 5.04
CA ALA A 94 -1.05 14.76 6.30
C ALA A 94 0.13 13.80 6.49
N LEU A 95 -0.08 12.51 6.21
CA LEU A 95 0.96 11.48 6.23
C LEU A 95 2.05 11.77 5.19
N ALA A 96 1.67 12.08 3.95
CA ALA A 96 2.63 12.46 2.90
C ALA A 96 3.46 13.69 3.30
N GLY A 97 2.81 14.71 3.89
CA GLY A 97 3.49 15.86 4.45
C GLY A 97 4.41 15.52 5.63
N GLY A 98 4.08 14.48 6.42
CA GLY A 98 4.95 13.92 7.45
C GLY A 98 6.23 13.31 6.86
N LEU A 99 6.08 12.46 5.83
CA LEU A 99 7.18 11.81 5.12
C LEU A 99 8.18 12.81 4.54
N LEU A 100 7.68 13.87 3.90
CA LEU A 100 8.51 14.92 3.31
C LEU A 100 9.21 15.78 4.37
N ARG A 101 8.49 16.23 5.41
CA ARG A 101 9.05 17.10 6.46
C ARG A 101 10.12 16.41 7.31
N ARG A 102 9.99 15.09 7.50
CA ARG A 102 10.97 14.26 8.21
C ARG A 102 12.10 13.77 7.32
N ASN A 103 12.10 14.15 6.03
CA ASN A 103 13.10 13.74 5.03
C ASN A 103 13.20 12.21 4.88
N PHE A 104 12.08 11.49 5.01
CA PHE A 104 12.02 10.05 4.72
C PHE A 104 11.91 9.80 3.21
N MET A 105 11.28 10.73 2.50
CA MET A 105 11.15 10.76 1.04
C MET A 105 11.34 12.20 0.55
N ASP A 106 11.78 12.37 -0.69
CA ASP A 106 11.97 13.69 -1.33
C ASP A 106 10.97 13.97 -2.46
N ASN A 107 10.40 12.92 -3.05
CA ASN A 107 9.40 13.04 -4.10
C ASN A 107 7.98 13.14 -3.51
N ALA A 108 7.34 14.28 -3.72
CA ALA A 108 5.99 14.55 -3.21
C ALA A 108 4.92 13.59 -3.77
N VAL A 109 5.02 13.21 -5.04
CA VAL A 109 4.09 12.25 -5.66
C VAL A 109 4.26 10.88 -5.03
N ALA A 110 5.50 10.42 -4.90
CA ALA A 110 5.80 9.14 -4.27
C ALA A 110 5.36 9.10 -2.80
N ALA A 111 5.52 10.22 -2.06
CA ALA A 111 5.05 10.32 -0.68
C ALA A 111 3.52 10.20 -0.56
N VAL A 112 2.77 10.81 -1.48
CA VAL A 112 1.29 10.72 -1.53
C VAL A 112 0.83 9.31 -1.90
N GLU A 113 1.54 8.65 -2.81
CA GLU A 113 1.27 7.25 -3.18
C GLU A 113 1.58 6.30 -2.03
N PHE A 114 2.71 6.50 -1.34
CA PHE A 114 3.09 5.69 -0.19
C PHE A 114 2.08 5.85 0.96
N ALA A 115 1.65 7.09 1.23
CA ALA A 115 0.65 7.36 2.25
C ALA A 115 -0.70 6.67 1.95
N ASP A 116 -1.16 6.66 0.70
CA ASP A 116 -2.38 5.90 0.34
C ASP A 116 -2.16 4.39 0.47
N LEU A 117 -0.98 3.90 0.07
CA LEU A 117 -0.63 2.48 0.22
C LEU A 117 -0.63 2.05 1.68
N TRP A 118 -0.06 2.86 2.57
CA TRP A 118 -0.06 2.63 4.01
C TRP A 118 -1.49 2.52 4.56
N ILE A 119 -2.37 3.48 4.25
CA ILE A 119 -3.76 3.46 4.72
C ILE A 119 -4.46 2.17 4.24
N ARG A 120 -4.26 1.77 2.98
CA ARG A 120 -4.81 0.49 2.46
C ARG A 120 -4.22 -0.72 3.17
N ALA A 121 -2.91 -0.72 3.41
CA ALA A 121 -2.23 -1.81 4.09
C ALA A 121 -2.79 -2.01 5.50
N ARG A 122 -2.97 -0.90 6.23
CA ARG A 122 -3.56 -0.89 7.57
C ARG A 122 -4.97 -1.49 7.57
N GLU A 123 -5.82 -1.05 6.63
CA GLU A 123 -7.19 -1.56 6.47
C GLU A 123 -7.23 -3.05 6.06
N LEU A 124 -6.38 -3.46 5.11
CA LEU A 124 -6.35 -4.83 4.58
C LEU A 124 -5.79 -5.84 5.58
N CYS A 125 -4.77 -5.43 6.33
CA CYS A 125 -4.07 -6.29 7.29
C CYS A 125 -4.66 -6.20 8.70
N GLY A 126 -5.63 -5.30 8.95
CA GLY A 126 -6.23 -5.12 10.27
C GLY A 126 -5.21 -4.64 11.31
N ILE A 127 -4.33 -3.71 10.94
CA ILE A 127 -3.26 -3.21 11.80
C ILE A 127 -3.87 -2.23 12.81
N GLU A 128 -3.92 -2.66 14.07
CA GLU A 128 -4.44 -1.87 15.19
C GLU A 128 -3.31 -1.49 16.14
N LEU A 129 -2.42 -2.44 16.44
CA LEU A 129 -1.37 -2.29 17.43
C LEU A 129 0.01 -2.15 16.77
N ILE A 130 0.97 -1.61 17.53
CA ILE A 130 2.35 -1.48 17.05
C ILE A 130 2.97 -2.85 16.74
N GLU A 131 2.58 -3.89 17.48
CA GLU A 131 3.01 -5.27 17.26
C GLU A 131 2.59 -5.81 15.87
N ASP A 132 1.44 -5.36 15.35
CA ASP A 132 0.98 -5.72 14.00
C ASP A 132 1.88 -5.08 12.94
N VAL A 133 2.34 -3.85 13.18
CA VAL A 133 3.28 -3.15 12.31
C VAL A 133 4.62 -3.88 12.28
N LEU A 134 5.15 -4.26 13.44
CA LEU A 134 6.40 -5.01 13.54
C LEU A 134 6.30 -6.38 12.87
N THR A 135 5.14 -7.04 13.00
CA THR A 135 4.84 -8.30 12.31
C THR A 135 4.82 -8.10 10.79
N LEU A 136 4.21 -7.01 10.30
CA LEU A 136 4.21 -6.67 8.88
C LEU A 136 5.63 -6.41 8.36
N CYS A 137 6.45 -5.67 9.12
CA CYS A 137 7.85 -5.41 8.79
C CYS A 137 8.65 -6.71 8.68
N GLN A 138 8.52 -7.60 9.66
CA GLN A 138 9.19 -8.91 9.63
C GLN A 138 8.80 -9.70 8.38
N GLN A 139 7.50 -9.77 8.08
CA GLN A 139 6.99 -10.47 6.90
C GLN A 139 7.49 -9.85 5.58
N LEU A 140 7.62 -8.52 5.53
CA LEU A 140 8.18 -7.81 4.38
C LEU A 140 9.67 -8.13 4.21
N TYR A 141 10.45 -8.16 5.29
CA TYR A 141 11.86 -8.52 5.25
C TYR A 141 12.08 -9.97 4.82
N ASP A 142 11.27 -10.89 5.33
CA ASP A 142 11.31 -12.30 4.93
C ASP A 142 10.98 -12.46 3.44
N TYR A 143 9.98 -11.72 2.95
CA TYR A 143 9.63 -11.68 1.54
C TYR A 143 10.74 -11.10 0.66
N ALA A 144 11.32 -9.97 1.05
CA ALA A 144 12.40 -9.37 0.28
C ALA A 144 13.64 -10.28 0.23
N ARG A 145 13.95 -10.98 1.33
CA ARG A 145 15.02 -11.98 1.38
C ARG A 145 14.72 -13.20 0.50
N SER A 146 13.49 -13.71 0.50
CA SER A 146 13.12 -14.86 -0.35
C SER A 146 13.18 -14.52 -1.84
N GLU A 147 12.88 -13.27 -2.20
CA GLU A 147 12.90 -12.76 -3.57
C GLU A 147 14.26 -12.16 -3.98
N ASN A 148 15.28 -12.20 -3.11
CA ASN A 148 16.60 -11.60 -3.33
C ASN A 148 16.53 -10.11 -3.72
N LYS A 149 15.65 -9.35 -3.07
CA LYS A 149 15.45 -7.91 -3.29
C LYS A 149 16.21 -7.08 -2.26
N PRO A 150 16.68 -5.88 -2.64
CA PRO A 150 17.28 -4.97 -1.68
C PRO A 150 16.25 -4.57 -0.62
N LEU A 151 16.66 -4.50 0.65
CA LEU A 151 15.77 -3.97 1.67
C LEU A 151 15.71 -2.44 1.54
N PRO A 152 14.52 -1.83 1.66
CA PRO A 152 14.40 -0.38 1.60
C PRO A 152 15.09 0.24 2.82
N GLY A 153 15.99 1.19 2.58
CA GLY A 153 16.74 1.87 3.62
C GLY A 153 18.01 1.16 4.09
N GLU A 154 18.39 0.00 3.55
CA GLU A 154 19.70 -0.63 3.86
C GLU A 154 20.89 0.28 3.49
N ASN A 155 20.75 1.05 2.40
CA ASN A 155 21.74 2.05 1.99
C ASN A 155 21.85 3.25 2.97
N ALA A 156 20.94 3.38 3.95
CA ALA A 156 20.95 4.48 4.92
C ALA A 156 22.02 4.30 6.01
N PHE A 157 22.58 3.10 6.15
CA PHE A 157 23.61 2.81 7.16
C PHE A 157 25.03 2.66 6.60
N GLY A 158 25.21 2.66 5.28
CA GLY A 158 26.51 2.54 4.63
C GLY A 158 26.93 1.10 4.37
#